data_AF-A0A4S8KSS2-F1
#
_entry.id   AF-A0A4S8KSS2-F1
#
_cell.length_a   1.000
_cell.length_b   1.000
_cell.length_c   1.000
_cell.angle_alpha   90.00
_cell.angle_beta   90.00
_cell.angle_gamma   90.00
#
_symmetry.space_group_name_H-M   'P 1'
#
loop_
_entity.id
_entity.type
_entity.pdbx_description
1 polymer ?
#
loop_
_entity_poly.entity_id
_entity_poly.type
_entity_poly.pdbx_seq_one_letter_code
_entity_poly.pdbx_strand_id
1 'polypeptide(L)'
;MNPTLSEGSRQPPRKPWSLERLKFERSIAVGAAIDTSTHSSYTSALNSYVYFCDVHKFPYKPTPDIFSFYIVWLCNNDVHRVDPKSVEKYLSGICNQLEDFYDDVRAIRNHRLVRKTLRGCRRLYSKATKRKSCILH
;
A
#
# COMPACT_ATOMS: atom_id res chain seq x y z
N MET A 1 19.11 19.21 -31.11
CA MET A 1 18.59 20.59 -31.13
C MET A 1 18.38 21.00 -29.68
N ASN A 2 19.26 21.84 -29.13
CA ASN A 2 19.14 22.33 -27.75
C ASN A 2 18.35 23.65 -27.77
N PRO A 3 17.31 23.81 -26.94
CA PRO A 3 16.63 25.09 -26.83
C PRO A 3 17.49 26.06 -26.02
N THR A 4 17.81 27.21 -26.63
CA THR A 4 18.40 28.38 -25.99
C THR A 4 17.46 28.93 -24.93
N LEU A 5 17.86 28.83 -23.66
CA LEU A 5 17.16 29.45 -22.53
C LEU A 5 17.50 30.94 -22.45
N SER A 6 16.45 31.76 -22.40
CA SER A 6 16.45 33.21 -22.24
C SER A 6 17.34 33.69 -21.08
N GLU A 7 18.26 34.61 -21.36
CA GLU A 7 19.05 35.36 -20.37
C GLU A 7 18.14 36.27 -19.54
N GLY A 8 17.64 35.75 -18.41
CA GLY A 8 16.67 36.48 -17.60
C GLY A 8 16.49 35.88 -16.21
N SER A 9 17.56 35.92 -15.41
CA SER A 9 17.59 36.01 -13.94
C SER A 9 18.90 35.38 -13.45
N ARG A 10 19.69 36.15 -12.70
CA ARG A 10 20.93 35.68 -12.06
C ARG A 10 20.59 34.77 -10.88
N GLN A 11 19.95 33.63 -11.14
CA GLN A 11 19.92 32.57 -10.14
C GLN A 11 21.36 32.05 -10.02
N PRO A 12 21.97 32.07 -8.81
CA PRO A 12 23.27 31.46 -8.62
C PRO A 12 23.20 30.02 -9.17
N PRO A 13 24.24 29.54 -9.89
CA PRO A 13 24.20 28.23 -10.52
C PRO A 13 23.93 27.18 -9.45
N ARG A 14 22.67 26.76 -9.36
CA ARG A 14 22.27 25.73 -8.41
C ARG A 14 22.84 24.44 -8.97
N LYS A 15 23.75 23.81 -8.23
CA LYS A 15 24.13 22.43 -8.54
C LYS A 15 22.83 21.61 -8.61
N PRO A 16 22.59 20.85 -9.69
CA PRO A 16 21.42 20.00 -9.77
C PRO A 16 21.41 19.06 -8.56
N TRP A 17 20.22 18.78 -8.02
CA TRP A 17 20.08 17.83 -6.93
C TRP A 17 20.62 16.47 -7.36
N SER A 18 21.35 15.79 -6.48
CA SER A 18 21.73 14.41 -6.70
C SER A 18 20.47 13.53 -6.74
N LEU A 19 20.56 12.38 -7.42
CA LEU A 19 19.49 11.39 -7.42
C LEU A 19 19.12 10.96 -5.98
N GLU A 20 20.11 10.84 -5.11
CA GLU A 20 19.92 10.52 -3.69
C GLU A 20 19.11 11.61 -2.98
N ARG A 21 19.43 12.88 -3.20
CA ARG A 21 18.67 13.99 -2.63
C ARG A 21 17.24 14.01 -3.15
N LEU A 22 17.04 13.80 -4.45
CA LEU A 22 15.70 13.71 -5.04
C LEU A 22 14.87 12.60 -4.40
N LYS A 23 15.48 11.42 -4.18
CA LYS A 23 14.82 10.30 -3.49
C LYS A 23 14.48 10.66 -2.04
N PHE A 24 15.41 11.27 -1.32
CA PHE A 24 15.22 11.67 0.08
C PHE A 24 14.10 12.70 0.25
N GLU A 25 14.14 13.80 -0.51
CA GLU A 25 13.12 14.86 -0.47
C GLU A 25 11.74 14.30 -0.86
N ARG A 26 11.69 13.36 -1.82
CA ARG A 26 10.46 12.65 -2.20
C ARG A 26 9.91 11.82 -1.04
N SER A 27 10.74 11.04 -0.35
CA SER A 27 10.30 10.25 0.80
C SER A 27 9.75 11.13 1.94
N ILE A 28 10.34 12.31 2.18
CA ILE A 28 9.81 13.29 3.14
C ILE A 28 8.44 13.80 2.69
N ALA A 29 8.30 14.23 1.43
CA ALA A 29 7.04 14.75 0.91
C ALA A 29 5.92 13.69 0.93
N VAL A 30 6.25 12.43 0.58
CA VAL A 30 5.31 11.30 0.65
C VAL A 30 4.93 11.00 2.09
N GLY A 31 5.88 11.02 3.03
CA GLY A 31 5.61 10.84 4.46
C GLY A 31 4.69 11.94 5.02
N ALA A 32 4.92 13.19 4.64
CA ALA A 32 4.11 14.34 5.08
C ALA A 32 2.68 14.33 4.50
N ALA A 33 2.47 13.65 3.36
CA ALA A 33 1.15 13.51 2.75
C ALA A 33 0.24 12.48 3.45
N ILE A 34 0.77 11.72 4.42
CA ILE A 34 0.04 10.65 5.12
C ILE A 34 -0.26 11.12 6.55
N ASP A 35 -1.53 11.20 6.93
CA ASP A 35 -1.93 11.49 8.31
C ASP A 35 -1.35 10.45 9.29
N THR A 36 -0.95 10.88 10.49
CA THR A 36 -0.29 10.04 11.51
C THR A 36 -1.07 8.76 11.84
N SER A 37 -2.41 8.80 11.85
CA SER A 37 -3.25 7.62 12.10
C SER A 37 -3.22 6.62 10.93
N THR A 38 -3.06 7.14 9.71
CA THR A 38 -2.91 6.36 8.48
C THR A 38 -1.52 5.72 8.42
N HIS A 39 -0.49 6.43 8.87
CA HIS A 39 0.87 5.89 8.96
C HIS A 39 0.94 4.66 9.89
N SER A 40 0.37 4.75 11.09
CA SER A 40 0.31 3.62 12.03
C SER A 40 -0.46 2.42 11.45
N SER A 41 -1.56 2.68 10.74
CA SER A 41 -2.35 1.65 10.07
C SER A 41 -1.57 0.98 8.93
N TYR A 42 -0.80 1.74 8.15
CA TYR A 42 0.03 1.21 7.06
C TYR A 42 1.20 0.38 7.59
N THR A 43 1.85 0.82 8.67
CA THR A 43 2.93 0.07 9.31
C THR A 43 2.40 -1.25 9.88
N SER A 44 1.21 -1.23 10.47
CA SER A 44 0.54 -2.45 10.94
C SER A 44 0.25 -3.42 9.80
N ALA A 45 -0.20 -2.90 8.65
CA ALA A 45 -0.43 -3.70 7.45
C ALA A 45 0.87 -4.30 6.88
N LEU A 46 1.96 -3.52 6.81
CA LEU A 46 3.25 -4.03 6.35
C LEU A 46 3.79 -5.10 7.30
N ASN A 47 3.76 -4.86 8.61
CA ASN A 47 4.22 -5.83 9.61
C ASN A 47 3.46 -7.16 9.50
N SER A 48 2.13 -7.10 9.31
CA SER A 48 1.31 -8.30 9.06
C SER A 48 1.73 -9.05 7.80
N TYR A 49 2.06 -8.34 6.73
CA TYR A 49 2.53 -8.95 5.48
C TYR A 49 3.93 -9.55 5.59
N VAL A 50 4.86 -8.88 6.27
CA VAL A 50 6.21 -9.39 6.54
C VAL A 50 6.13 -10.67 7.37
N TYR A 51 5.33 -10.66 8.44
CA TYR A 51 5.10 -11.87 9.25
C TYR A 51 4.55 -13.04 8.42
N PHE A 52 3.57 -12.78 7.54
CA PHE A 52 3.07 -13.78 6.61
C PHE A 52 4.18 -14.32 5.70
N CYS A 53 5.04 -13.44 5.16
CA CYS A 53 6.16 -13.87 4.33
C CYS A 53 7.16 -14.74 5.11
N ASP A 54 7.47 -14.37 6.35
CA ASP A 54 8.43 -15.10 7.21
C ASP A 54 7.95 -16.49 7.59
N VAL A 55 6.68 -16.62 7.97
CA VAL A 55 6.07 -17.89 8.36
C VAL A 55 5.94 -18.83 7.16
N HIS A 56 5.61 -18.30 5.99
CA HIS A 56 5.38 -19.09 4.77
C HIS A 56 6.58 -19.16 3.83
N LYS A 57 7.72 -18.56 4.19
CA LYS A 57 8.96 -18.51 3.39
C LYS A 57 8.76 -17.91 1.99
N PHE A 58 7.89 -16.90 1.89
CA PHE A 58 7.72 -16.13 0.66
C PHE A 58 8.72 -14.98 0.59
N PRO A 59 9.14 -14.57 -0.62
CA PRO A 59 9.89 -13.33 -0.79
C PRO A 59 9.03 -12.12 -0.41
N TYR A 60 9.65 -11.07 0.13
CA TYR A 60 8.93 -9.84 0.47
C TYR A 60 8.40 -9.11 -0.76
N LYS A 61 9.05 -9.25 -1.91
CA LYS A 61 8.55 -8.70 -3.17
C LYS A 61 7.18 -9.32 -3.49
N PRO A 62 6.11 -8.52 -3.57
CA PRO A 62 4.80 -9.05 -3.90
C PRO A 62 4.76 -9.66 -5.31
N THR A 63 3.94 -10.69 -5.46
CA THR A 63 3.45 -11.17 -6.75
C THR A 63 1.93 -11.29 -6.67
N PRO A 64 1.21 -11.40 -7.80
CA PRO A 64 -0.23 -11.60 -7.76
C PRO A 64 -0.64 -12.83 -6.95
N ASP A 65 0.15 -13.90 -7.00
CA ASP A 65 -0.08 -15.12 -6.23
C ASP A 65 0.15 -14.88 -4.73
N ILE A 66 1.27 -14.29 -4.33
CA ILE A 66 1.58 -13.98 -2.92
C ILE A 66 0.51 -13.08 -2.31
N PHE A 67 0.07 -12.03 -3.01
CA PHE A 67 -1.03 -11.20 -2.54
C PHE A 67 -2.35 -11.97 -2.46
N SER A 68 -2.63 -12.86 -3.41
CA SER A 68 -3.84 -13.69 -3.34
C SER A 68 -3.82 -14.63 -2.13
N PHE A 69 -2.68 -15.25 -1.82
CA PHE A 69 -2.51 -16.09 -0.65
C PHE A 69 -2.65 -15.29 0.64
N TYR A 70 -1.99 -14.12 0.69
CA TYR A 70 -2.09 -13.21 1.84
C TYR A 70 -3.53 -12.80 2.12
N ILE A 71 -4.32 -12.45 1.08
CA ILE A 71 -5.74 -12.10 1.24
C ILE A 71 -6.53 -13.25 1.88
N VAL A 72 -6.37 -14.48 1.38
CA VAL A 72 -7.08 -15.65 1.90
C VAL A 72 -6.67 -15.93 3.34
N TRP A 73 -5.36 -15.92 3.60
CA TRP A 73 -4.80 -16.11 4.92
C TRP A 73 -5.35 -15.08 5.91
N LEU A 74 -5.33 -13.80 5.58
CA LEU A 74 -5.81 -12.72 6.45
C LEU A 74 -7.33 -12.77 6.71
N CYS A 75 -8.12 -13.30 5.77
CA CYS A 75 -9.58 -13.43 5.94
C CYS A 75 -10.00 -14.69 6.70
N ASN A 76 -9.17 -15.74 6.68
CA ASN A 76 -9.55 -17.10 7.10
C ASN A 76 -8.65 -17.71 8.18
N ASN A 77 -7.61 -17.02 8.64
CA ASN A 77 -6.76 -17.52 9.72
C ASN A 77 -7.40 -17.26 11.09
N ASP A 78 -7.30 -18.25 11.99
CA ASP A 78 -7.92 -18.24 13.32
C ASP A 78 -7.30 -17.22 14.29
N VAL A 79 -6.06 -16.80 14.05
CA VAL A 79 -5.32 -15.87 14.94
C VAL A 79 -5.66 -14.41 14.61
N HIS A 80 -5.75 -14.07 13.32
CA HIS A 80 -5.93 -12.70 12.85
C HIS A 80 -6.99 -12.60 11.75
N ARG A 81 -8.25 -12.86 12.11
CA ARG A 81 -9.37 -12.76 11.17
C ARG A 81 -9.75 -11.30 10.91
N VAL A 82 -9.33 -10.76 9.77
CA VAL A 82 -9.68 -9.41 9.32
C VAL A 82 -10.91 -9.44 8.42
N ASP A 83 -11.80 -8.46 8.58
CA ASP A 83 -12.95 -8.32 7.68
C ASP A 83 -12.47 -8.05 6.24
N PRO A 84 -13.00 -8.75 5.21
CA PRO A 84 -12.60 -8.55 3.82
C PRO A 84 -12.70 -7.11 3.29
N LYS A 85 -13.51 -6.24 3.91
CA LYS A 85 -13.56 -4.80 3.58
C LYS A 85 -12.31 -4.07 4.09
N SER A 86 -11.79 -4.47 5.25
CA SER A 86 -10.56 -3.91 5.82
C SER A 86 -9.31 -4.41 5.12
N VAL A 87 -9.33 -5.62 4.53
CA VAL A 87 -8.19 -6.17 3.76
C VAL A 87 -7.79 -5.27 2.60
N GLU A 88 -8.74 -4.59 1.94
CA GLU A 88 -8.42 -3.65 0.87
C GLU A 88 -7.57 -2.47 1.36
N LYS A 89 -7.79 -2.00 2.60
CA LYS A 89 -6.98 -0.96 3.24
C LYS A 89 -5.58 -1.47 3.56
N TYR A 90 -5.46 -2.73 4.02
CA TYR A 90 -4.17 -3.36 4.26
C TYR A 90 -3.34 -3.42 2.98
N LEU A 91 -3.92 -3.90 1.88
CA LEU A 91 -3.22 -3.94 0.60
C LEU A 91 -2.80 -2.55 0.11
N SER A 92 -3.65 -1.53 0.30
CA SER A 92 -3.28 -0.15 -0.01
C SER A 92 -2.10 0.35 0.81
N GLY A 93 -2.07 0.05 2.12
CA GLY A 93 -0.98 0.41 3.02
C GLY A 93 0.32 -0.30 2.69
N ILE A 94 0.27 -1.62 2.44
CA ILE A 94 1.42 -2.41 2.01
C ILE A 94 1.98 -1.84 0.70
N CYS A 95 1.12 -1.61 -0.30
CA CYS A 95 1.58 -1.03 -1.57
C CYS A 95 2.21 0.34 -1.37
N ASN A 96 1.65 1.18 -0.50
CA ASN A 96 2.19 2.51 -0.23
C ASN A 96 3.61 2.46 0.35
N GLN A 97 3.87 1.51 1.26
CA GLN A 97 5.22 1.37 1.85
C GLN A 97 6.20 0.67 0.92
N LEU A 98 5.72 -0.20 0.04
CA LEU A 98 6.55 -0.97 -0.89
C LEU A 98 6.82 -0.25 -2.21
N GLU A 99 6.07 0.80 -2.55
CA GLU A 99 6.19 1.52 -3.84
C GLU A 99 7.55 2.23 -3.99
N ASP A 100 8.21 2.59 -2.89
CA ASP A 100 9.59 3.12 -2.93
C ASP A 100 10.64 2.07 -3.31
N PHE A 101 10.30 0.78 -3.21
CA PHE A 101 11.21 -0.35 -3.47
C PHE A 101 10.83 -1.14 -4.73
N TYR A 102 9.54 -1.18 -5.08
CA TYR A 102 9.01 -2.00 -6.16
C TYR A 102 8.01 -1.21 -7.01
N ASP A 103 8.44 -0.81 -8.21
CA ASP A 103 7.63 -0.01 -9.14
C ASP A 103 6.35 -0.72 -9.61
N ASP A 104 6.31 -2.06 -9.54
CA ASP A 104 5.20 -2.90 -10.02
C ASP A 104 4.12 -3.18 -8.96
N VAL A 105 4.30 -2.73 -7.71
CA VAL A 105 3.43 -3.13 -6.60
C VAL A 105 1.96 -2.71 -6.79
N ARG A 106 1.72 -1.53 -7.38
CA ARG A 106 0.37 -1.05 -7.71
C ARG A 106 -0.26 -1.87 -8.82
N ALA A 107 0.52 -2.30 -9.82
CA ALA A 107 0.04 -3.17 -10.89
C ALA A 107 -0.32 -4.56 -10.33
N ILE A 108 0.50 -5.10 -9.42
CA ILE A 108 0.27 -6.36 -8.73
C ILE A 108 -1.03 -6.31 -7.92
N ARG A 109 -1.27 -5.26 -7.13
CA ARG A 109 -2.53 -5.05 -6.38
C ARG A 109 -3.76 -5.08 -7.30
N ASN A 110 -3.64 -4.48 -8.49
CA ASN A 110 -4.73 -4.38 -9.45
C ASN A 110 -4.87 -5.62 -10.35
N HIS A 111 -3.98 -6.61 -10.22
CA HIS A 111 -4.00 -7.82 -11.03
C HIS A 111 -5.34 -8.56 -10.88
N ARG A 112 -5.80 -9.17 -11.98
CA ARG A 112 -7.11 -9.85 -12.07
C ARG A 112 -7.29 -10.90 -10.97
N LEU A 113 -6.23 -11.64 -10.65
CA LEU A 113 -6.24 -12.67 -9.61
C LEU A 113 -6.54 -12.06 -8.23
N VAL A 114 -5.76 -11.05 -7.81
CA VAL A 114 -5.92 -10.36 -6.53
C VAL A 114 -7.34 -9.80 -6.37
N ARG A 115 -7.88 -9.17 -7.41
CA ARG A 115 -9.25 -8.63 -7.42
C ARG A 115 -10.32 -9.73 -7.31
N LYS A 116 -10.13 -10.86 -8.01
CA LYS A 116 -11.05 -12.02 -7.92
C LYS A 116 -11.01 -12.63 -6.52
N THR A 117 -9.83 -12.76 -5.92
CA THR A 117 -9.66 -13.29 -4.56
C THR A 117 -10.33 -12.40 -3.52
N LEU A 118 -10.13 -11.06 -3.57
CA LEU A 118 -10.85 -10.12 -2.71
C LEU A 118 -12.37 -10.27 -2.82
N ARG A 119 -12.89 -10.41 -4.05
CA ARG A 119 -14.33 -10.63 -4.29
C ARG A 119 -14.80 -11.96 -3.70
N GLY A 120 -14.02 -13.03 -3.84
CA GLY A 120 -14.29 -14.33 -3.22
C GLY A 120 -14.34 -14.25 -1.71
N CYS A 121 -13.31 -13.67 -1.09
CA CYS A 121 -13.23 -13.50 0.36
C CYS A 121 -14.36 -12.64 0.92
N ARG A 122 -14.80 -11.59 0.22
CA ARG A 122 -16.00 -10.82 0.61
C ARG A 122 -17.26 -11.69 0.63
N ARG A 123 -17.44 -12.56 -0.36
CA ARG A 123 -18.60 -13.45 -0.42
C ARG A 123 -18.58 -14.51 0.68
N LEU A 124 -17.40 -15.04 1.00
CA LEU A 124 -17.24 -16.12 1.97
C LEU A 124 -17.20 -15.64 3.42
N TYR A 125 -16.59 -14.48 3.69
CA TYR A 125 -16.18 -14.10 5.05
C TYR A 125 -16.72 -12.74 5.52
N SER A 126 -17.37 -11.94 4.67
CA SER A 126 -17.95 -10.67 5.13
C SER A 126 -19.13 -10.92 6.07
N LYS A 127 -19.12 -10.24 7.21
CA LYS A 127 -20.27 -10.23 8.12
C LYS A 127 -21.34 -9.26 7.60
N ALA A 128 -22.61 -9.61 7.80
CA ALA A 128 -23.72 -8.69 7.53
C ALA A 128 -23.52 -7.39 8.34
N THR A 129 -23.61 -6.25 7.66
CA THR A 129 -23.44 -4.95 8.32
C THR A 129 -24.69 -4.67 9.15
N LYS A 130 -24.58 -4.72 10.49
CA LYS A 130 -25.68 -4.28 11.37
C LYS A 130 -25.82 -2.76 11.21
N ARG A 131 -26.91 -2.32 10.58
CA ARG A 131 -27.27 -0.90 10.49
C ARG A 131 -27.64 -0.43 11.90
N LYS A 132 -27.05 0.66 12.38
CA LYS A 132 -27.50 1.29 13.63
C LYS A 132 -28.94 1.74 13.40
N SER A 133 -29.90 1.22 14.17
CA SER A 133 -31.27 1.73 14.16
C SER A 133 -31.26 3.18 14.64
N CYS A 134 -32.06 4.02 14.01
CA CYS A 134 -32.23 5.40 14.45
C CYS A 134 -32.73 5.39 15.89
N ILE A 135 -32.05 6.13 16.78
CA ILE A 135 -32.57 6.40 18.12
C ILE A 135 -33.67 7.43 17.91
N LEU A 136 -34.93 7.01 18.02
CA LEU A 136 -36.06 7.94 18.13
C LEU A 136 -36.03 8.52 19.55
N HIS A 137 -35.98 9.85 19.64
CA HIS A 137 -36.02 10.63 20.87
C HIS A 137 -37.45 11.09 21.16
#